data_AF-A0AAN8P2J1-F1
#
_entry.id   AF-A0AAN8P2J1-F1
#
_cell.length_a   1.000
_cell.length_b   1.000
_cell.length_c   1.000
_cell.angle_alpha   90.00
_cell.angle_beta   90.00
_cell.angle_gamma   90.00
#
_symmetry.space_group_name_H-M   'P 1'
#
loop_
_entity.id
_entity.type
_entity.pdbx_description
1 polymer ?
#
loop_
_entity_poly.entity_id
_entity_poly.type
_entity_poly.pdbx_seq_one_letter_code
_entity_poly.pdbx_strand_id
1 'polypeptide(L)'
;MSKATKNKSQSKEKSIDDDELIQKYIKENDTCSHDTCDKFIKVIRLNCQFCNKFFCTSHVLPEIHGCGQAARKSASASLTKKPVKEADKKLLEKKMANKLDKMMNQRKKKSK
;
A
#
# COMPACT_ATOMS: atom_id res chain seq x y z
N MET A 1 49.76 -19.67 47.23
CA MET A 1 48.43 -20.28 47.44
C MET A 1 47.42 -19.56 46.56
N SER A 2 47.05 -20.20 45.46
CA SER A 2 46.24 -19.66 44.37
C SER A 2 44.79 -19.48 44.83
N LYS A 3 44.29 -18.24 44.80
CA LYS A 3 42.87 -17.97 45.06
C LYS A 3 42.08 -18.22 43.76
N ALA A 4 41.31 -19.29 43.77
CA ALA A 4 40.45 -19.73 42.69
C ALA A 4 39.35 -18.69 42.39
N THR A 5 39.34 -18.15 41.18
CA THR A 5 38.24 -17.36 40.63
C THR A 5 37.14 -18.30 40.14
N LYS A 6 36.05 -18.41 40.90
CA LYS A 6 34.86 -19.19 40.53
C LYS A 6 33.96 -18.33 39.63
N ASN A 7 34.15 -18.44 38.32
CA ASN A 7 33.33 -17.77 37.31
C ASN A 7 31.97 -18.49 37.24
N LYS A 8 30.94 -17.92 37.87
CA LYS A 8 29.57 -18.43 37.83
C LYS A 8 28.84 -17.72 36.68
N SER A 9 28.88 -18.33 35.51
CA SER A 9 28.09 -17.97 34.34
C SER A 9 26.60 -18.03 34.71
N GLN A 10 25.99 -16.87 34.96
CA GLN A 10 24.54 -16.73 35.08
C GLN A 10 23.99 -16.26 33.75
N SER A 11 23.39 -17.20 33.01
CA SER A 11 22.40 -16.95 31.97
C SER A 11 21.22 -16.21 32.61
N LYS A 12 21.17 -14.89 32.42
CA LYS A 12 20.06 -14.05 32.87
C LYS A 12 18.98 -14.05 31.80
N GLU A 13 17.94 -14.86 32.01
CA GLU A 13 16.65 -14.68 31.36
C GLU A 13 16.21 -13.23 31.64
N LYS A 14 16.27 -12.36 30.61
CA LYS A 14 15.71 -11.01 30.70
C LYS A 14 14.20 -11.17 30.60
N SER A 15 13.51 -11.06 31.73
CA SER A 15 12.13 -10.55 31.74
C SER A 15 12.18 -9.18 31.06
N ILE A 16 11.78 -9.11 29.79
CA ILE A 16 11.67 -7.84 29.08
C ILE A 16 10.50 -7.13 29.73
N ASP A 17 10.77 -5.98 30.35
CA ASP A 17 9.74 -5.07 30.82
C ASP A 17 8.93 -4.63 29.59
N ASP A 18 7.69 -5.09 29.48
CA ASP A 18 6.86 -4.93 28.27
C ASP A 18 6.74 -3.45 27.88
N ASP A 19 6.75 -2.55 28.88
CA ASP A 19 6.73 -1.10 28.68
C ASP A 19 7.99 -0.60 27.97
N GLU A 20 9.17 -1.14 28.26
CA GLU A 20 10.42 -0.79 27.57
C GLU A 20 10.36 -1.15 26.08
N LEU A 21 9.74 -2.28 25.75
CA LEU A 21 9.57 -2.73 24.36
C LEU A 21 8.58 -1.83 23.61
N ILE A 22 7.45 -1.51 24.24
CA ILE A 22 6.45 -0.60 23.68
C ILE A 22 7.07 0.77 23.41
N GLN A 23 7.86 1.31 24.35
CA GLN A 23 8.51 2.60 24.18
C GLN A 23 9.51 2.61 23.02
N LYS A 24 10.25 1.53 22.79
CA LYS A 24 11.15 1.41 21.63
C LYS A 24 10.37 1.48 20.33
N TYR A 25 9.26 0.74 20.25
CA TYR A 25 8.42 0.71 19.05
C TYR A 25 7.76 2.07 18.77
N ILE A 26 7.33 2.79 19.82
CA ILE A 26 6.79 4.15 19.67
C ILE A 26 7.85 5.09 19.08
N LYS A 27 9.08 5.06 19.63
CA LYS A 27 10.19 5.91 19.17
C LYS A 27 10.59 5.62 17.73
N GLU A 28 10.60 4.36 17.32
CA GLU A 28 10.91 3.96 15.94
C GLU A 28 9.86 4.49 14.95
N ASN A 29 8.59 4.56 15.37
CA ASN A 29 7.50 5.07 14.54
C ASN A 29 7.31 6.60 14.60
N ASP A 30 8.08 7.31 15.43
CA ASP A 30 8.07 8.78 15.49
C ASP A 30 8.87 9.41 14.34
N THR A 31 9.67 8.62 13.62
CA THR A 31 10.49 9.03 12.48
C THR A 31 10.03 8.39 11.18
N CYS A 32 10.26 9.07 10.05
CA CYS A 32 9.95 8.53 8.73
C CYS A 32 10.72 7.22 8.46
N SER A 33 10.02 6.15 8.07
CA SER A 33 10.64 4.84 7.81
C SER A 33 11.37 4.73 6.45
N HIS A 34 11.82 5.85 5.88
CA HIS A 34 12.54 5.87 4.61
C HIS A 34 14.04 6.01 4.88
N ASP A 35 14.88 5.17 4.26
CA ASP A 35 16.30 5.01 4.61
C ASP A 35 17.13 6.30 4.63
N THR A 36 16.77 7.30 3.83
CA THR A 36 17.52 8.56 3.71
C THR A 36 16.86 9.73 4.45
N CYS A 37 15.87 9.48 5.32
CA CYS A 37 15.02 10.54 5.87
C CYS A 37 14.78 10.42 7.37
N ASP A 38 15.34 11.34 8.13
CA ASP A 38 15.18 11.42 9.59
C ASP A 38 14.11 12.44 10.06
N LYS A 39 13.15 12.79 9.20
CA LYS A 39 12.07 13.73 9.57
C LYS A 39 11.16 13.12 10.66
N PHE A 40 10.93 13.89 11.73
CA PHE A 40 9.95 13.56 12.76
C PHE A 40 8.53 13.69 12.24
N ILE A 41 7.71 12.66 12.47
CA ILE A 41 6.33 12.54 11.99
C ILE A 41 5.32 12.35 13.13
N LYS A 42 5.67 12.77 14.36
CA LYS A 42 4.80 12.61 15.55
C LYS A 42 3.41 13.23 15.39
N VAL A 43 3.34 14.38 14.71
CA VAL A 43 2.10 15.16 14.55
C VAL A 43 1.31 14.68 13.35
N ILE A 44 1.97 14.55 12.19
CA ILE A 44 1.36 14.12 10.94
C ILE A 44 2.18 12.95 10.41
N ARG A 45 1.61 11.75 10.51
CA ARG A 45 2.14 10.53 9.90
C ARG A 45 1.12 9.96 8.93
N LEU A 46 1.62 9.44 7.82
CA LEU A 46 0.81 8.70 6.87
C LEU A 46 1.32 7.27 6.81
N ASN A 47 0.42 6.29 6.85
CA ASN A 47 0.78 4.89 6.75
C ASN A 47 0.65 4.39 5.30
N CYS A 48 1.56 3.54 4.88
CA CYS A 48 1.40 2.81 3.63
C CYS A 48 0.53 1.56 3.86
N GLN A 49 -0.54 1.38 3.09
CA GLN A 49 -1.43 0.21 3.20
C GLN A 49 -0.78 -1.13 2.82
N PHE A 50 0.40 -1.12 2.18
CA PHE A 50 1.08 -2.33 1.70
C PHE A 50 2.16 -2.82 2.68
N CYS A 51 2.93 -1.92 3.28
CA CYS A 51 3.99 -2.26 4.23
C CYS A 51 3.69 -1.85 5.68
N ASN A 52 2.60 -1.11 5.93
CA ASN A 52 2.15 -0.63 7.24
C ASN A 52 3.19 0.21 8.02
N LYS A 53 4.19 0.75 7.33
CA LYS A 53 5.17 1.69 7.89
C LYS A 53 4.65 3.13 7.80
N PHE A 54 5.18 3.99 8.67
CA PHE A 54 4.83 5.41 8.71
C PHE A 54 5.84 6.27 7.96
N PHE A 55 5.33 7.21 7.18
CA PHE A 55 6.14 8.10 6.36
C PHE A 55 5.70 9.56 6.52
N CYS A 56 6.63 10.48 6.22
CA CYS A 56 6.32 11.88 6.06
C CYS A 56 5.53 12.14 4.77
N THR A 57 4.92 13.31 4.65
CA THR A 57 4.13 13.73 3.46
C THR A 57 4.92 13.66 2.16
N SER A 58 6.26 13.81 2.21
CA SER A 58 7.13 13.71 1.03
C SER A 58 7.40 12.28 0.57
N HIS A 59 7.30 11.27 1.44
CA HIS A 59 7.75 9.88 1.16
C HIS A 59 6.62 8.83 1.26
N VAL A 60 5.39 9.28 1.51
CA VAL A 60 4.21 8.40 1.63
C VAL A 60 3.88 7.64 0.34
N LEU A 61 4.29 8.13 -0.82
CA LEU A 61 3.93 7.52 -2.09
C LEU A 61 4.58 6.13 -2.22
N PRO A 62 3.83 5.07 -2.57
CA PRO A 62 4.35 3.71 -2.66
C PRO A 62 5.53 3.55 -3.62
N GLU A 63 5.61 4.37 -4.67
CA GLU A 63 6.74 4.37 -5.60
C GLU A 63 8.07 4.75 -4.94
N ILE A 64 8.05 5.63 -3.93
CA ILE A 64 9.26 6.19 -3.30
C ILE A 64 9.90 5.19 -2.33
N HIS A 65 9.09 4.38 -1.65
CA HIS A 65 9.56 3.40 -0.66
C HIS A 65 9.40 1.94 -1.12
N GLY A 66 9.27 1.72 -2.44
CA GLY A 66 9.33 0.39 -3.06
C GLY A 66 8.03 -0.44 -3.06
N CYS A 67 6.93 0.09 -2.54
CA CYS A 67 5.61 -0.54 -2.60
C CYS A 67 4.85 -0.31 -3.92
N GLY A 68 5.47 0.34 -4.91
CA GLY A 68 4.82 0.74 -6.16
C GLY A 68 4.22 -0.42 -6.97
N GLN A 69 4.90 -1.56 -7.01
CA GLN A 69 4.36 -2.75 -7.69
C GLN A 69 3.08 -3.27 -7.04
N ALA A 70 2.99 -3.26 -5.71
CA ALA A 70 1.79 -3.68 -4.99
C ALA A 70 0.64 -2.70 -5.24
N ALA A 71 0.93 -1.39 -5.19
CA ALA A 71 -0.02 -0.33 -5.50
C ALA A 71 -0.58 -0.41 -6.93
N ARG A 72 0.30 -0.69 -7.90
CA ARG A 72 -0.11 -0.84 -9.30
C ARG A 72 -1.02 -2.06 -9.49
N LYS A 73 -0.68 -3.20 -8.87
CA LYS A 73 -1.50 -4.41 -8.93
C LYS A 73 -2.87 -4.20 -8.29
N SER A 74 -2.93 -3.56 -7.12
CA SER A 74 -4.20 -3.28 -6.45
C SER A 74 -5.09 -2.35 -7.28
N ALA A 75 -4.53 -1.26 -7.82
CA ALA A 75 -5.27 -0.34 -8.67
C ALA A 75 -5.75 -1.03 -9.96
N SER A 76 -4.91 -1.86 -10.58
CA SER A 76 -5.28 -2.61 -11.78
C SER A 76 -6.42 -3.61 -11.50
N ALA A 77 -6.39 -4.30 -10.36
CA ALA A 77 -7.45 -5.21 -9.94
C ALA A 77 -8.78 -4.48 -9.68
N SER A 78 -8.74 -3.26 -9.14
CA SER A 78 -9.94 -2.43 -9.00
C SER A 78 -10.49 -1.93 -10.34
N LEU A 79 -9.61 -1.72 -11.33
CA LEU A 79 -9.99 -1.28 -12.68
C LEU A 79 -10.41 -2.43 -13.60
N THR A 80 -9.99 -3.66 -13.33
CA THR A 80 -10.51 -4.84 -14.03
C THR A 80 -12.00 -4.94 -13.77
N LYS A 81 -12.76 -4.44 -14.74
CA LYS A 81 -14.22 -4.54 -14.81
C LYS A 81 -14.61 -5.98 -14.49
N LYS A 82 -15.65 -6.16 -13.66
CA LYS A 82 -16.28 -7.46 -13.41
C LYS A 82 -16.36 -8.23 -14.74
N PRO A 83 -16.03 -9.54 -14.78
CA PRO A 83 -16.12 -10.30 -16.00
C PRO A 83 -17.55 -10.14 -16.55
N VAL A 84 -17.65 -9.54 -17.74
CA VAL A 84 -18.93 -9.38 -18.42
C VAL A 84 -19.39 -10.79 -18.77
N LYS A 85 -20.54 -11.22 -18.23
CA LYS A 85 -21.09 -12.53 -18.56
C LYS A 85 -21.26 -12.61 -20.08
N GLU A 86 -21.06 -13.78 -20.66
CA GLU A 86 -21.07 -13.96 -22.12
C GLU A 86 -22.40 -13.50 -22.77
N ALA A 87 -23.50 -13.65 -22.04
CA ALA A 87 -24.81 -13.11 -22.40
C ALA A 87 -24.85 -11.57 -22.45
N ASP A 88 -24.22 -10.90 -21.48
CA ASP A 88 -24.12 -9.44 -21.42
C ASP A 88 -23.23 -8.89 -22.55
N LYS A 89 -22.21 -9.65 -22.97
CA LYS A 89 -21.33 -9.28 -24.08
C LYS A 89 -22.10 -9.20 -25.41
N LYS A 90 -22.88 -10.23 -25.74
CA LYS A 90 -23.73 -10.24 -26.95
C LYS A 90 -24.77 -9.12 -26.94
N LEU A 91 -25.35 -8.81 -25.77
CA LEU A 91 -26.27 -7.69 -25.63
C LEU A 91 -25.58 -6.34 -25.86
N LEU A 92 -24.36 -6.17 -25.34
CA LEU A 92 -23.56 -4.95 -25.54
C LEU A 92 -23.20 -4.75 -27.03
N GLU A 93 -22.80 -5.81 -27.72
CA GLU A 93 -22.48 -5.78 -29.16
C GLU A 93 -23.69 -5.33 -29.98
N LYS A 94 -24.88 -5.89 -29.71
CA LYS A 94 -26.14 -5.46 -30.37
C LYS A 94 -26.46 -4.00 -30.07
N LYS A 95 -26.29 -3.55 -28.83
CA LYS A 95 -26.51 -2.13 -28.45
C LYS A 95 -25.54 -1.19 -29.16
N MET A 96 -24.27 -1.59 -29.33
CA MET A 96 -23.30 -0.82 -30.10
C MET A 96 -23.69 -0.71 -31.57
N ALA A 97 -24.05 -1.84 -32.21
CA ALA A 97 -24.50 -1.85 -33.61
C ALA A 97 -25.71 -0.94 -33.82
N ASN A 98 -26.72 -1.04 -32.95
CA ASN A 98 -27.90 -0.18 -33.00
C ASN A 98 -27.57 1.30 -32.80
N LYS A 99 -26.54 1.63 -32.01
CA LYS A 99 -26.15 3.02 -31.75
C LYS A 99 -25.38 3.61 -32.94
N LEU A 100 -24.54 2.80 -33.60
CA LEU A 100 -23.87 3.19 -34.85
C LEU A 100 -24.89 3.48 -35.95
N ASP A 101 -25.89 2.61 -36.12
CA ASP A 101 -26.95 2.82 -37.10
C ASP A 101 -27.77 4.10 -36.83
N LYS A 102 -28.14 4.32 -35.56
CA LYS A 102 -28.82 5.57 -35.14
C LYS A 102 -27.98 6.81 -35.44
N MET A 103 -26.68 6.79 -35.14
CA MET A 103 -25.78 7.92 -35.43
C MET A 103 -25.62 8.13 -36.94
N MET A 104 -25.60 7.06 -37.74
CA MET A 104 -25.52 7.14 -39.20
C MET A 104 -26.80 7.75 -39.80
N ASN A 105 -27.97 7.34 -39.32
CA ASN A 105 -29.26 7.86 -39.78
C ASN A 105 -29.50 9.32 -39.35
N GLN A 106 -29.00 9.73 -38.18
CA GLN A 106 -29.02 11.13 -37.75
C GLN A 106 -28.16 12.03 -38.66
N ARG A 107 -27.00 11.55 -39.13
CA ARG A 107 -26.16 12.29 -40.08
C ARG A 107 -26.85 12.46 -41.44
N LYS A 108 -27.53 11.42 -41.94
CA LYS A 108 -28.29 11.48 -43.21
C LYS A 108 -29.49 12.43 -43.18
N LYS A 109 -30.16 12.56 -42.03
CA LYS A 109 -31.34 13.45 -41.88
C LYS A 109 -31.00 14.94 -41.86
N LYS A 110 -29.74 15.32 -41.62
CA LYS A 110 -29.32 16.72 -41.53
C LYS A 110 -28.85 17.31 -42.88
N SER A 111 -28.78 16.52 -43.94
CA SER A 111 -28.34 16.95 -45.28
C SER A 111 -29.49 17.33 -46.23
N LYS A 112 -30.61 17.84 -45.70
CA LYS A 112 -31.72 18.38 -46.50
C LYS A 112 -32.13 19.74 -45.98
#